data_AF-A0A520HQM2-F1
#
_entry.id   AF-A0A520HQM2-F1
#
_cell.length_a   1.000
_cell.length_b   1.000
_cell.length_c   1.000
_cell.angle_alpha   90.00
_cell.angle_beta   90.00
_cell.angle_gamma   90.00
#
_symmetry.space_group_name_H-M   'P 1'
#
loop_
_entity.id
_entity.type
_entity.pdbx_description
1 polymer ?
#
loop_
_entity_poly.entity_id
_entity_poly.type
_entity_poly.pdbx_seq_one_letter_code
_entity_poly.pdbx_strand_id
1 'polypeptide(L)'
;MGYALIVSLPLLTGGCIAQTAWDVATLPVKATGKAIDWTTTSQSEADRNYGKKMRKQEEREGRERKKAAEACRKNPEKCGTYDGYRAGRDD
;
A
#
# COMPACT_ATOMS: atom_id res chain seq x y z
N MET A 1 38.67 26.54 38.21
CA MET A 1 38.30 25.73 37.04
C MET A 1 36.78 25.56 37.07
N GLY A 2 36.00 26.27 36.25
CA GLY A 2 34.53 26.21 36.38
C GLY A 2 33.70 26.87 35.27
N TYR A 3 34.30 27.71 34.42
CA TYR A 3 33.54 28.43 33.38
C TYR A 3 33.44 27.72 32.02
N ALA A 4 34.17 26.61 31.82
CA ALA A 4 34.21 25.93 30.53
C ALA A 4 32.92 25.17 30.15
N LEU A 5 32.02 24.92 31.12
CA LEU A 5 30.76 24.19 30.90
C LEU A 5 29.58 25.07 30.47
N ILE A 6 29.69 26.41 30.61
CA ILE A 6 28.55 27.32 30.37
C ILE A 6 28.46 27.72 28.89
N VAL A 7 29.57 27.67 28.14
CA VAL A 7 29.62 28.09 26.72
C VAL A 7 29.07 27.01 25.76
N SER A 8 28.97 25.75 26.20
CA SER A 8 28.43 24.66 25.38
C SER A 8 26.90 24.60 25.34
N LEU A 9 26.19 25.19 26.30
CA LEU A 9 24.72 25.22 26.34
C LEU A 9 24.07 25.89 25.11
N PRO A 10 24.49 27.10 24.66
CA PRO A 10 23.87 27.75 23.51
C PRO A 10 24.11 27.02 22.18
N LEU A 11 25.17 26.22 22.07
CA LEU A 11 25.46 25.40 20.88
C LEU A 11 24.52 24.19 20.79
N LEU A 12 24.17 23.57 21.92
CA LEU A 12 23.15 22.52 21.95
C LEU A 12 21.73 23.06 21.71
N THR A 13 21.38 24.22 22.29
CA THR A 13 20.08 24.85 22.02
C THR A 13 19.99 25.42 20.61
N GLY A 14 21.10 25.94 20.08
CA GLY A 14 21.22 26.39 18.70
C GLY A 14 21.07 25.24 17.70
N GLY A 15 21.57 24.05 18.03
CA GLY A 15 21.39 22.84 17.21
C GLY A 15 19.93 22.39 17.10
N CYS A 16 19.16 22.40 18.18
CA CYS A 16 17.74 22.05 18.15
C CYS A 16 16.88 23.09 17.40
N ILE A 17 17.18 24.38 17.55
CA ILE A 17 16.46 25.45 16.85
C ILE A 17 16.85 25.49 15.36
N ALA A 18 18.12 25.28 15.04
CA ALA A 18 18.59 25.17 13.67
C ALA A 18 17.97 23.96 12.96
N GLN A 19 17.87 22.81 13.62
CA GLN A 19 17.28 21.61 13.03
C GLN A 19 15.77 21.78 12.79
N THR A 20 15.04 22.39 13.72
CA THR A 20 13.62 22.70 13.52
C THR A 20 13.39 23.76 12.45
N ALA A 21 14.18 24.83 12.40
CA ALA A 21 14.10 25.82 11.32
C ALA A 21 14.42 25.22 9.95
N TRP A 22 15.40 24.31 9.89
CA TRP A 22 15.79 23.63 8.66
C TRP A 22 14.76 22.58 8.21
N ASP A 23 14.16 21.85 9.16
CA ASP A 23 13.04 20.95 8.87
C ASP A 23 11.78 21.72 8.45
N VAL A 24 11.49 22.89 9.02
CA VAL A 24 10.40 23.77 8.57
C VAL A 24 10.67 24.35 7.19
N ALA A 25 11.92 24.75 6.90
CA ALA A 25 12.29 25.24 5.58
C ALA A 25 12.24 24.13 4.50
N THR A 26 12.55 22.88 4.87
CA THR A 26 12.55 21.74 3.93
C THR A 26 11.22 20.97 3.91
N LEU A 27 10.33 21.20 4.87
CA LEU A 27 8.99 20.64 4.95
C LEU A 27 8.18 20.88 3.68
N PRO A 28 8.11 22.11 3.11
CA PRO A 28 7.39 22.36 1.86
C PRO A 28 7.95 21.58 0.68
N VAL A 29 9.28 21.50 0.54
CA VAL A 29 9.94 20.76 -0.56
C VAL A 29 9.66 19.26 -0.43
N LYS A 30 9.78 18.71 0.79
CA LYS A 30 9.47 17.31 1.08
C LYS A 30 7.97 17.00 0.90
N ALA A 31 7.09 17.90 1.31
CA ALA A 31 5.63 17.74 1.18
C ALA A 31 5.20 17.80 -0.29
N THR A 32 5.70 18.76 -1.06
CA THR A 32 5.46 18.87 -2.50
C THR A 32 6.01 17.66 -3.25
N GLY A 33 7.22 17.21 -2.93
CA GLY A 33 7.80 16.00 -3.53
C GLY A 33 6.96 14.74 -3.25
N LYS A 34 6.50 14.57 -2.01
CA LYS A 34 5.59 13.47 -1.64
C LYS A 34 4.21 13.56 -2.29
N ALA A 35 3.66 14.77 -2.41
CA ALA A 35 2.38 14.98 -3.07
C ALA A 35 2.46 14.66 -4.57
N ILE A 36 3.50 15.14 -5.25
CA ILE A 36 3.73 14.86 -6.68
C ILE A 36 3.97 13.37 -6.89
N ASP A 37 4.84 12.73 -6.10
CA ASP A 37 5.12 11.30 -6.20
C ASP A 37 3.85 10.46 -5.97
N TRP A 38 3.02 10.81 -4.99
CA TRP A 38 1.73 10.14 -4.80
C TRP A 38 0.78 10.40 -5.97
N THR A 39 0.67 11.61 -6.50
CA THR A 39 -0.24 11.89 -7.63
C THR A 39 0.21 11.28 -8.96
N THR A 40 1.51 11.14 -9.18
CA THR A 40 2.11 10.65 -10.45
C THR A 40 2.46 9.16 -10.41
N THR A 41 2.93 8.64 -9.27
CA THR A 41 3.28 7.22 -9.09
C THR A 41 2.10 6.40 -8.58
N SER A 42 1.25 6.94 -7.67
CA SER A 42 0.18 6.14 -7.07
C SER A 42 -0.88 5.72 -8.08
N GLN A 43 -1.13 6.49 -9.13
CA GLN A 43 -2.11 6.07 -10.15
C GLN A 43 -1.56 4.99 -11.08
N SER A 44 -0.32 5.13 -11.54
CA SER A 44 0.29 4.16 -12.46
C SER A 44 0.63 2.82 -11.77
N GLU A 45 0.92 2.85 -10.46
CA GLU A 45 1.15 1.65 -9.66
C GLU A 45 -0.16 1.02 -9.16
N ALA A 46 -1.17 1.83 -8.82
CA ALA A 46 -2.50 1.35 -8.50
C ALA A 46 -3.16 0.62 -9.67
N ASP A 47 -3.06 1.16 -10.90
CA ASP A 47 -3.62 0.53 -12.10
C ASP A 47 -2.95 -0.83 -12.41
N ARG A 48 -1.62 -0.89 -12.31
CA ARG A 48 -0.87 -2.16 -12.48
C ARG A 48 -1.24 -3.20 -11.43
N ASN A 49 -1.42 -2.78 -10.18
CA ASN A 49 -1.82 -3.68 -9.11
C ASN A 49 -3.30 -4.07 -9.22
N TYR A 50 -4.17 -3.19 -9.69
CA TYR A 50 -5.57 -3.46 -9.95
C TYR A 50 -5.72 -4.50 -11.05
N GLY A 51 -5.04 -4.34 -12.20
CA GLY A 51 -5.06 -5.34 -13.27
C GLY A 51 -4.53 -6.71 -12.82
N LYS A 52 -3.49 -6.75 -11.97
CA LYS A 52 -3.01 -8.00 -11.36
C LYS A 52 -4.03 -8.63 -10.42
N LYS A 53 -4.74 -7.83 -9.62
CA LYS A 53 -5.79 -8.32 -8.72
C LYS A 53 -6.95 -8.91 -9.53
N MET A 54 -7.42 -8.22 -10.56
CA MET A 54 -8.49 -8.71 -11.44
C MET A 54 -8.15 -10.05 -12.07
N ARG A 55 -6.97 -10.20 -12.69
CA ARG A 55 -6.55 -11.50 -13.27
C ARG A 55 -6.49 -12.62 -12.24
N LYS A 56 -6.06 -12.34 -11.00
CA LYS A 56 -6.04 -13.35 -9.92
C LYS A 56 -7.44 -13.75 -9.47
N GLN A 57 -8.39 -12.80 -9.44
CA GLN A 57 -9.78 -13.09 -9.09
C GLN A 57 -10.43 -13.97 -10.16
N GLU A 58 -10.27 -13.62 -11.44
CA GLU A 58 -10.78 -14.44 -12.56
C GLU A 58 -10.16 -15.85 -12.57
N GLU A 59 -8.85 -15.97 -12.34
CA GLU A 59 -8.19 -17.28 -12.26
C GLU A 59 -8.75 -18.12 -11.10
N ARG A 60 -9.00 -17.49 -9.95
CA ARG A 60 -9.58 -18.16 -8.79
C ARG A 60 -10.99 -18.66 -9.08
N GLU A 61 -11.86 -17.81 -9.64
CA GLU A 61 -13.21 -18.24 -10.04
C GLU A 61 -13.12 -19.40 -11.03
N GLY A 62 -12.32 -19.27 -12.10
CA GLY A 62 -12.16 -20.33 -13.10
C GLY A 62 -11.69 -21.66 -12.48
N ARG A 63 -10.79 -21.60 -11.50
CA ARG A 63 -10.31 -22.78 -10.77
C ARG A 63 -11.40 -23.41 -9.90
N GLU A 64 -12.17 -22.61 -9.16
CA GLU A 64 -13.25 -23.11 -8.32
C GLU A 64 -14.39 -23.71 -9.15
N ARG A 65 -14.76 -23.09 -10.26
CA ARG A 65 -15.73 -23.62 -11.23
C ARG A 65 -15.29 -24.97 -11.79
N LYS A 66 -14.02 -25.09 -12.20
CA LYS A 66 -13.44 -26.35 -12.69
C LYS A 66 -13.49 -27.43 -11.62
N LYS A 67 -13.11 -27.10 -10.38
CA LYS A 67 -13.17 -28.05 -9.24
C LYS A 67 -14.60 -28.51 -8.97
N ALA A 68 -15.58 -27.61 -9.00
CA ALA A 68 -16.98 -27.96 -8.82
C ALA A 68 -17.50 -28.86 -9.95
N ALA A 69 -17.15 -28.56 -11.20
CA ALA A 69 -17.48 -29.39 -12.35
C ALA A 69 -16.83 -30.79 -12.24
N GLU A 70 -15.58 -30.87 -11.80
CA GLU A 70 -14.89 -32.15 -11.56
C GLU A 70 -15.51 -32.93 -10.41
N ALA A 71 -15.88 -32.26 -9.32
CA ALA A 71 -16.57 -32.87 -8.19
C ALA A 71 -17.93 -33.45 -8.61
N CYS A 72 -18.70 -32.73 -9.43
CA CYS A 72 -19.92 -33.21 -10.06
C CYS A 72 -19.68 -34.45 -10.92
N ARG A 73 -18.60 -34.47 -11.73
CA ARG A 73 -18.26 -35.64 -12.55
C ARG A 73 -17.94 -36.87 -11.69
N LYS A 74 -17.30 -36.68 -10.54
CA LYS A 74 -16.97 -37.76 -9.59
C LYS A 74 -18.18 -38.23 -8.79
N ASN A 75 -19.10 -37.33 -8.45
CA ASN A 75 -20.27 -37.61 -7.62
C ASN A 75 -21.52 -36.95 -8.23
N PRO A 76 -22.14 -37.56 -9.25
CA PRO A 76 -23.28 -36.97 -9.95
C PRO A 76 -24.50 -36.73 -9.05
N GLU A 77 -24.69 -37.53 -8.00
CA GLU A 77 -25.80 -37.37 -7.05
C GLU A 77 -25.70 -36.12 -6.18
N LYS A 78 -24.48 -35.60 -5.99
CA LYS A 78 -24.22 -34.35 -5.23
C LYS A 78 -24.08 -33.14 -6.15
N CYS A 79 -24.36 -33.32 -7.44
CA CYS A 79 -24.23 -32.24 -8.40
C CYS A 79 -25.41 -31.27 -8.27
N GLY A 80 -25.09 -29.98 -8.15
CA GLY A 80 -26.06 -28.90 -7.97
C GLY A 80 -25.53 -27.58 -8.52
N THR A 81 -26.29 -26.49 -8.32
CA THR A 81 -25.94 -25.16 -8.82
C THR A 81 -24.67 -24.64 -8.15
N TYR A 82 -23.68 -24.20 -8.93
CA TYR A 82 -22.48 -23.59 -8.36
C TYR A 82 -22.77 -22.21 -7.77
N ASP A 83 -22.55 -22.09 -6.46
CA ASP A 83 -22.68 -20.84 -5.68
C ASP A 83 -21.33 -20.41 -5.04
N GLY A 84 -20.21 -20.86 -5.62
CA GLY A 84 -18.86 -20.51 -5.16
C GLY A 84 -18.41 -19.11 -5.60
N TYR A 85 -17.12 -18.82 -5.45
CA TYR A 85 -16.56 -17.48 -5.73
C TYR A 85 -16.86 -17.01 -7.16
N ARG A 86 -17.26 -15.74 -7.29
CA ARG A 86 -17.49 -15.03 -8.57
C ARG A 86 -16.71 -13.73 -8.57
N ALA A 87 -15.81 -13.55 -9.53
CA ALA A 87 -15.08 -12.31 -9.69
C ALA A 87 -16.07 -11.21 -10.14
N GLY A 88 -16.03 -10.05 -9.48
CA GLY A 88 -16.87 -8.89 -9.85
C GLY A 88 -18.31 -8.89 -9.33
N ARG A 89 -18.64 -9.68 -8.30
CA ARG A 89 -19.94 -9.58 -7.59
C ARG A 89 -19.83 -8.87 -6.23
N ASP A 90 -18.64 -8.38 -5.89
CA ASP A 90 -18.31 -7.76 -4.59
C ASP A 90 -18.36 -6.21 -4.62
N ASP A 91 -19.24 -5.63 -5.45
CA ASP A 91 -19.50 -4.17 -5.51
C ASP A 91 -20.52 -3.71 -4.45
#